data_AF-A0A0K2ZDD5-F1
#
_entry.id   AF-A0A0K2ZDD5-F1
#
_cell.length_a   1.000
_cell.length_b   1.000
_cell.length_c   1.000
_cell.angle_alpha   90.00
_cell.angle_beta   90.00
_cell.angle_gamma   90.00
#
_symmetry.space_group_name_H-M   'P 1'
#
loop_
_entity.id
_entity.type
_entity.pdbx_description
1 polymer ?
#
loop_
_entity_poly.entity_id
_entity_poly.type
_entity_poly.pdbx_seq_one_letter_code
_entity_poly.pdbx_strand_id
1 'polypeptide(L)'
;MPVSPNSPNNRVHPIRPAASKLGVCGLALTALIATCLWPRDVTAKVAMTPGITGHLLVPVFVNGKGPYNFMLDTGADTSAVYDWFASQQRLPSGKTATISGATGDVEETTTRVASLSLDGRAIHHLDVDTIPDRTDV
;
A
#
# COMPACT_ATOMS: atom_id res chain seq x y z
N MET A 1 53.04 16.27 -79.17
CA MET A 1 51.67 16.67 -78.77
C MET A 1 51.57 16.50 -77.26
N PRO A 2 51.20 17.53 -76.48
CA PRO A 2 51.38 17.54 -75.03
C PRO A 2 50.23 16.84 -74.28
N VAL A 3 50.58 16.33 -73.10
CA VAL A 3 49.71 15.70 -72.09
C VAL A 3 48.74 16.70 -71.47
N SER A 4 47.47 16.30 -71.33
CA SER A 4 46.40 17.10 -70.69
C SER A 4 46.32 16.78 -69.19
N PRO A 5 46.23 17.78 -68.29
CA PRO A 5 46.19 17.57 -66.85
C PRO A 5 44.80 17.18 -66.33
N ASN A 6 44.82 16.34 -65.29
CA ASN A 6 43.68 15.91 -64.50
C ASN A 6 43.33 16.99 -63.45
N SER A 7 42.06 17.36 -63.31
CA SER A 7 41.59 18.28 -62.25
C SER A 7 40.27 17.75 -61.64
N PRO A 8 40.21 17.49 -60.33
CA PRO A 8 39.00 16.98 -59.68
C PRO A 8 38.18 18.15 -59.13
N ASN A 9 36.92 18.29 -59.55
CA ASN A 9 36.02 19.28 -58.96
C ASN A 9 34.86 18.64 -58.20
N ASN A 10 34.93 18.89 -56.89
CA ASN A 10 34.15 18.44 -55.76
C ASN A 10 32.67 18.85 -55.85
N ARG A 11 31.77 17.94 -55.47
CA ARG A 11 30.32 18.17 -55.31
C ARG A 11 30.03 18.90 -54.00
N VAL A 12 29.08 19.84 -54.01
CA VAL A 12 28.27 20.16 -52.83
C VAL A 12 26.81 20.27 -53.27
N HIS A 13 25.95 19.39 -52.76
CA HIS A 13 24.49 19.53 -52.87
C HIS A 13 23.96 20.08 -51.55
N PRO A 14 23.09 21.11 -51.57
CA PRO A 14 22.50 21.64 -50.35
C PRO A 14 21.53 20.62 -49.74
N ILE A 15 21.74 20.31 -48.46
CA ILE A 15 20.81 19.51 -47.65
C ILE A 15 19.59 20.40 -47.37
N ARG A 16 18.43 20.02 -47.91
CA ARG A 16 17.14 20.62 -47.55
C ARG A 16 16.70 20.06 -46.19
N PRO A 17 16.37 20.88 -45.18
CA PRO A 17 15.75 20.39 -43.97
C PRO A 17 14.29 20.01 -44.26
N ALA A 18 13.96 18.73 -44.12
CA ALA A 18 12.59 18.24 -44.12
C ALA A 18 11.98 18.50 -42.73
N ALA A 19 11.17 19.55 -42.61
CA ALA A 19 10.37 19.78 -41.41
C ALA A 19 9.15 18.83 -41.43
N SER A 20 9.21 17.74 -40.66
CA SER A 20 8.06 16.88 -40.39
C SER A 20 7.04 17.62 -39.53
N LYS A 21 5.86 17.86 -40.08
CA LYS A 21 4.70 18.39 -39.34
C LYS A 21 4.16 17.31 -38.42
N LEU A 22 4.33 17.45 -37.10
CA LEU A 22 3.62 16.63 -36.11
C LEU A 22 2.12 16.95 -36.18
N GLY A 23 1.30 15.96 -36.52
CA GLY A 23 -0.15 16.10 -36.61
C GLY A 23 -0.82 16.10 -35.23
N VAL A 24 -1.75 17.02 -35.03
CA VAL A 24 -2.49 17.29 -33.77
C VAL A 24 -3.23 16.07 -33.20
N CYS A 25 -3.56 15.06 -34.02
CA CYS A 25 -4.17 13.80 -33.54
C CYS A 25 -3.29 13.01 -32.56
N GLY A 26 -1.96 13.16 -32.61
CA GLY A 26 -1.06 12.46 -31.69
C GLY A 26 -1.16 12.97 -30.24
N LEU A 27 -1.49 14.25 -30.04
CA LEU A 27 -1.51 14.86 -28.70
C LEU A 27 -2.67 14.37 -27.82
N ALA A 28 -3.82 14.08 -28.41
CA ALA A 28 -5.01 13.67 -27.64
C ALA A 28 -4.82 12.28 -26.99
N LEU A 29 -4.08 11.39 -27.64
CA LEU A 29 -3.84 10.04 -27.12
C LEU A 29 -2.74 10.00 -26.05
N THR A 30 -1.69 10.83 -26.15
CA THR A 30 -0.66 10.95 -25.11
C THR A 30 -1.19 11.59 -23.82
N ALA A 31 -2.07 12.59 -23.93
CA ALA A 31 -2.68 13.24 -22.76
C ALA A 31 -3.57 12.28 -21.95
N LEU A 32 -4.30 11.38 -22.62
CA LEU A 32 -5.15 10.40 -21.93
C LEU A 32 -4.33 9.36 -21.15
N ILE A 33 -3.19 8.91 -21.72
CA ILE A 33 -2.29 7.97 -21.03
C ILE A 33 -1.60 8.66 -19.84
N ALA A 34 -1.12 9.90 -20.00
CA ALA A 34 -0.44 10.64 -18.93
C ALA A 34 -1.34 10.87 -17.69
N THR A 35 -2.65 11.07 -17.89
CA THR A 35 -3.59 11.26 -16.77
C THR A 35 -3.82 10.02 -15.91
N CYS A 36 -3.64 8.82 -16.47
CA CYS A 36 -3.84 7.56 -15.76
C CYS A 36 -2.60 7.17 -14.92
N LEU A 37 -1.43 7.73 -15.25
CA LEU A 37 -0.17 7.48 -14.56
C LEU A 37 0.17 8.51 -13.47
N TRP A 38 -0.68 9.51 -13.21
CA TRP A 38 -0.46 10.35 -12.04
C TRP A 38 -0.70 9.53 -10.77
N PRO A 39 0.27 9.50 -9.83
CA PRO A 39 0.03 8.93 -8.53
C PRO A 39 -1.14 9.69 -7.92
N ARG A 40 -2.26 9.01 -7.71
CA ARG A 40 -3.33 9.55 -6.88
C ARG A 40 -2.77 9.61 -5.48
N ASP A 41 -2.80 10.78 -4.85
CA ASP A 41 -2.54 10.89 -3.42
C ASP A 41 -3.55 9.98 -2.72
N VAL A 42 -3.09 8.81 -2.26
CA VAL A 42 -3.92 7.90 -1.50
C VAL A 42 -3.86 8.35 -0.05
N THR A 43 -4.59 9.41 0.30
CA THR A 43 -4.80 9.81 1.69
C THR A 43 -5.87 8.92 2.28
N ALA A 44 -5.54 8.18 3.34
CA ALA A 44 -6.56 7.49 4.12
C ALA A 44 -7.29 8.50 5.02
N LYS A 45 -8.63 8.50 5.04
CA LYS A 45 -9.48 9.32 5.90
C LYS A 45 -10.23 8.43 6.87
N VAL A 46 -9.55 8.03 7.93
CA VAL A 46 -10.10 7.15 8.96
C VAL A 46 -10.69 8.00 10.08
N ALA A 47 -11.98 7.82 10.36
CA ALA A 47 -12.60 8.41 11.54
C ALA A 47 -11.98 7.79 12.81
N MET A 48 -11.41 8.65 13.66
CA MET A 48 -10.86 8.25 14.96
C MET A 48 -11.78 8.78 16.06
N THR A 49 -12.16 7.91 16.99
CA THR A 49 -13.00 8.28 18.13
C THR A 49 -12.27 8.01 19.44
N PRO A 50 -12.26 8.93 20.41
CA PRO A 50 -11.75 8.63 21.74
C PRO A 50 -12.59 7.52 22.41
N GLY A 51 -11.94 6.50 22.95
CA GLY A 51 -12.55 5.49 23.80
C GLY A 51 -12.72 5.99 25.24
N ILE A 52 -13.42 5.20 26.07
CA ILE A 52 -13.69 5.54 27.47
C ILE A 52 -12.43 5.72 28.32
N THR A 53 -11.32 5.08 27.92
CA THR A 53 -10.01 5.19 28.58
C THR A 53 -9.13 6.30 27.97
N GLY A 54 -9.65 7.08 27.01
CA GLY A 54 -8.91 8.12 26.30
C GLY A 54 -8.06 7.64 25.12
N HIS A 55 -7.93 6.33 24.89
CA HIS A 55 -7.24 5.80 23.72
C HIS A 55 -8.03 6.03 22.43
N LEU A 56 -7.34 6.25 21.31
CA LEU A 56 -8.00 6.40 20.02
C LEU A 56 -8.50 5.05 19.50
N LEU A 57 -9.72 5.04 19.01
CA LEU A 57 -10.36 3.88 18.38
C LEU A 57 -10.53 4.12 16.88
N VAL A 58 -10.31 3.07 16.09
CA VAL A 58 -10.51 3.06 14.64
C VAL A 58 -11.45 1.91 14.22
N PRO A 59 -12.33 2.12 13.22
CA PRO A 59 -13.26 1.10 12.75
C PRO A 59 -12.56 0.12 11.81
N VAL A 60 -12.35 -1.11 12.26
CA VAL A 60 -11.65 -2.17 11.51
C VAL A 60 -12.60 -3.32 11.20
N PHE A 61 -12.61 -3.78 9.95
CA PHE A 61 -13.26 -5.02 9.56
C PHE A 61 -12.26 -6.17 9.67
N VAL A 62 -12.66 -7.23 10.38
CA VAL A 62 -11.89 -8.48 10.55
C VAL A 62 -12.54 -9.54 9.69
N ASN A 63 -11.80 -10.06 8.70
CA ASN A 63 -12.32 -11.02 7.71
C ASN A 63 -13.63 -10.55 7.05
N GLY A 64 -13.74 -9.25 6.78
CA GLY A 64 -14.94 -8.61 6.20
C GLY A 64 -16.11 -8.40 7.18
N LYS A 65 -15.99 -8.81 8.45
CA LYS A 65 -17.00 -8.58 9.50
C LYS A 65 -16.64 -7.34 10.32
N GLY A 66 -17.64 -6.59 10.77
CA GLY A 66 -17.45 -5.36 11.56
C GLY A 66 -18.29 -4.18 11.04
N PRO A 67 -17.84 -2.93 11.25
CA PRO A 67 -16.56 -2.56 11.85
C PRO A 67 -16.53 -2.85 13.37
N TYR A 68 -15.37 -3.29 13.86
CA TYR A 68 -15.04 -3.39 15.28
C TYR A 68 -14.15 -2.21 15.68
N ASN A 69 -14.29 -1.77 16.92
CA ASN A 69 -13.43 -0.72 17.46
C ASN A 69 -12.09 -1.31 17.87
N PHE A 70 -11.05 -1.04 17.10
CA PHE A 70 -9.67 -1.37 17.44
C PHE A 70 -9.01 -0.17 18.09
N MET A 71 -8.20 -0.42 19.12
CA MET A 71 -7.34 0.61 19.69
C MET A 71 -6.17 0.89 18.73
N LEU A 72 -5.90 2.16 18.46
CA LEU A 72 -4.72 2.55 17.71
C LEU A 72 -3.52 2.59 18.65
N ASP A 73 -2.68 1.56 18.59
CA ASP A 73 -1.48 1.42 19.38
C ASP A 73 -0.24 1.49 18.48
N THR A 74 0.52 2.59 18.57
CA THR A 74 1.76 2.76 17.79
C THR A 74 2.96 2.05 18.41
N GLY A 75 2.82 1.51 19.63
CA GLY A 75 3.88 0.77 20.33
C GLY A 75 3.88 -0.73 20.05
N ALA A 76 2.86 -1.24 19.36
CA ALA A 76 2.75 -2.65 19.02
C ALA A 76 3.37 -2.96 17.65
N ASP A 77 4.21 -3.99 17.59
CA ASP A 77 4.79 -4.49 16.33
C ASP A 77 3.75 -5.21 15.46
N THR A 78 2.76 -5.86 16.09
CA THR A 78 1.66 -6.56 15.42
C THR A 78 0.32 -6.14 15.99
N SER A 79 -0.76 -6.40 15.25
CA SER A 79 -2.11 -6.25 15.83
C SER A 79 -2.37 -7.35 16.86
N ALA A 80 -3.16 -7.04 17.88
CA ALA A 80 -3.60 -7.99 18.89
C ALA A 80 -5.13 -8.03 18.98
N VAL A 81 -5.67 -9.18 19.39
CA VAL A 81 -7.08 -9.38 19.72
C VAL A 81 -7.21 -10.17 21.02
N TYR A 82 -8.31 -9.96 21.75
CA TYR A 82 -8.63 -10.77 22.92
C TYR A 82 -8.99 -12.21 22.56
N ASP A 83 -8.74 -13.14 23.48
CA ASP A 83 -9.15 -14.56 23.39
C ASP A 83 -10.66 -14.69 23.11
N TRP A 84 -11.50 -13.97 23.85
CA TRP A 84 -12.95 -14.00 23.63
C TRP A 84 -13.32 -13.59 22.21
N PHE A 85 -12.61 -12.62 21.63
CA PHE A 85 -12.89 -12.10 20.30
C PHE A 85 -12.47 -13.12 19.23
N ALA A 86 -11.27 -13.69 19.36
CA ALA A 86 -10.78 -14.73 18.46
C ALA A 86 -11.73 -15.93 18.43
N SER A 87 -12.18 -16.37 19.60
CA SER A 87 -13.18 -17.44 19.75
C SER A 87 -14.52 -17.07 19.10
N GLN A 88 -15.07 -15.89 19.39
CA GLN A 88 -16.34 -15.42 18.84
C GLN A 88 -16.31 -15.37 17.31
N GLN A 89 -15.21 -14.88 16.73
CA GLN A 89 -15.05 -14.78 15.28
C GLN A 89 -14.63 -16.11 14.63
N ARG A 90 -14.36 -17.15 15.43
CA ARG A 90 -13.87 -18.47 15.02
C ARG A 90 -12.58 -18.35 14.21
N LEU A 91 -11.66 -17.51 14.69
CA LEU A 91 -10.36 -17.34 14.07
C LEU A 91 -9.51 -18.59 14.33
N PRO A 92 -8.86 -19.18 13.30
CA PRO A 92 -8.00 -20.33 13.48
C PRO A 92 -6.80 -19.98 14.36
N SER A 93 -6.37 -20.92 15.22
CA SER A 93 -5.09 -20.79 15.91
C SER A 93 -3.92 -20.69 14.93
N GLY A 94 -2.96 -19.85 15.27
CA GLY A 94 -1.71 -19.64 14.57
C GLY A 94 -0.55 -20.39 15.23
N LYS A 95 0.62 -19.77 15.21
CA LYS A 95 1.84 -20.28 15.84
C LYS A 95 1.99 -19.74 17.27
N THR A 96 2.75 -20.44 18.09
CA THR A 96 3.24 -19.90 19.36
C THR A 96 4.24 -18.79 19.09
N ALA A 97 4.14 -17.69 19.83
CA ALA A 97 5.03 -16.55 19.78
C ALA A 97 5.25 -15.98 21.19
N THR A 98 6.43 -15.40 21.41
CA THR A 98 6.68 -14.57 22.59
C THR A 98 6.17 -13.16 22.29
N ILE A 99 5.21 -12.69 23.09
CA ILE A 99 4.70 -11.32 23.07
C ILE A 99 5.44 -10.55 24.16
N SER A 100 6.20 -9.54 23.76
CA SER A 100 6.91 -8.64 24.68
C SER A 100 6.12 -7.37 24.89
N GLY A 101 5.69 -7.12 26.13
CA GLY A 101 4.95 -5.92 26.51
C GLY A 101 5.60 -5.17 27.67
N ALA A 102 5.00 -4.05 28.07
CA ALA A 102 5.47 -3.25 29.20
C ALA A 102 5.49 -4.03 30.53
N THR A 103 4.69 -5.09 30.64
CA THR A 103 4.59 -5.96 31.82
C THR A 103 5.52 -7.17 31.78
N GLY A 104 6.34 -7.32 30.74
CA GLY A 104 7.22 -8.45 30.52
C GLY A 104 6.83 -9.29 29.30
N ASP A 105 7.51 -10.42 29.17
CA ASP A 105 7.33 -11.36 28.07
C ASP A 105 6.33 -12.46 28.46
N VAL A 106 5.46 -12.81 27.53
CA VAL A 106 4.53 -13.94 27.68
C VAL A 106 4.56 -14.80 26.42
N GLU A 107 4.54 -16.12 26.58
CA GLU A 107 4.43 -17.05 25.46
C GLU A 107 2.95 -17.33 25.20
N GLU A 108 2.47 -16.94 24.03
CA GLU A 108 1.05 -17.03 23.66
C GLU A 108 0.87 -17.63 22.26
N THR A 109 -0.35 -18.10 21.99
CA THR A 109 -0.72 -18.60 20.67
C THR A 109 -1.33 -17.47 19.84
N THR A 110 -0.69 -17.10 18.74
CA THR A 110 -1.27 -16.16 17.77
C THR A 110 -2.54 -16.72 17.15
N THR A 111 -3.35 -15.86 16.51
CA THR A 111 -4.50 -16.26 15.70
C THR A 111 -4.32 -15.80 14.26
N ARG A 112 -4.84 -16.60 13.31
CA ARG A 112 -4.76 -16.27 11.89
C ARG A 112 -5.94 -15.42 11.47
N VAL A 113 -5.65 -14.24 10.94
CA VAL A 113 -6.63 -13.34 10.35
C VAL A 113 -6.42 -13.27 8.83
N ALA A 114 -7.46 -13.60 8.06
CA ALA A 114 -7.40 -13.57 6.61
C ALA A 114 -7.30 -12.13 6.08
N SER A 115 -7.98 -11.18 6.72
CA SER A 115 -7.82 -9.76 6.43
C SER A 115 -8.18 -8.84 7.58
N LEU A 116 -7.44 -7.75 7.72
CA LEU A 116 -7.87 -6.55 8.42
C LEU A 116 -8.06 -5.45 7.39
N SER A 117 -9.18 -4.74 7.45
CA SER A 117 -9.45 -3.65 6.51
C SER A 117 -10.09 -2.44 7.15
N LEU A 118 -9.71 -1.27 6.64
CA LEU A 118 -10.21 0.04 7.06
C LEU A 118 -10.01 1.01 5.89
N ASP A 119 -10.98 1.91 5.69
CA ASP A 119 -10.94 2.93 4.62
C ASP A 119 -10.57 2.38 3.23
N GLY A 120 -11.18 1.27 2.84
CA GLY A 120 -10.95 0.62 1.54
C GLY A 120 -9.57 -0.02 1.36
N ARG A 121 -8.73 -0.04 2.40
CA ARG A 121 -7.43 -0.71 2.41
C ARG A 121 -7.53 -2.00 3.19
N ALA A 122 -6.85 -3.03 2.71
CA ALA A 122 -6.78 -4.31 3.36
C ALA A 122 -5.34 -4.80 3.44
N ILE A 123 -5.02 -5.41 4.57
CA ILE A 123 -3.86 -6.26 4.76
C ILE A 123 -4.36 -7.69 4.92
N HIS A 124 -3.59 -8.66 4.46
CA HIS A 124 -4.02 -10.06 4.35
C HIS A 124 -3.00 -11.03 4.96
N HIS A 125 -3.46 -12.23 5.29
CA HIS A 125 -2.62 -13.34 5.79
C HIS A 125 -1.80 -12.96 7.03
N LEU A 126 -2.51 -12.48 8.05
CA LEU A 126 -1.89 -11.99 9.28
C LEU A 126 -1.85 -13.08 10.35
N ASP A 127 -0.72 -13.18 11.03
CA ASP A 127 -0.66 -13.69 12.39
C ASP A 127 -0.87 -12.49 13.31
N VAL A 128 -1.92 -12.55 14.13
CA VAL A 128 -2.32 -11.50 15.08
C VAL A 128 -2.11 -12.08 16.48
N ASP A 129 -1.55 -11.29 17.39
CA ASP A 129 -1.34 -11.71 18.76
C ASP A 129 -2.69 -11.98 19.44
N THR A 130 -2.80 -13.08 20.17
CA THR A 130 -3.96 -13.34 21.01
C THR A 130 -3.57 -13.02 22.44
N ILE A 131 -4.27 -12.07 23.05
CA ILE A 131 -3.98 -11.59 24.39
C ILE A 131 -5.08 -12.00 25.38
N PRO A 132 -4.74 -12.21 26.67
CA PRO A 132 -5.72 -12.56 27.69
C PRO A 132 -6.85 -11.54 27.80
N ASP A 133 -8.05 -12.04 28.08
CA ASP A 133 -9.23 -11.22 28.32
C ASP A 133 -9.00 -10.25 29.49
N ARG A 134 -9.50 -9.01 29.33
CA ARG A 134 -9.52 -8.06 30.45
C ARG A 134 -10.41 -8.60 31.57
N THR A 135 -9.88 -8.58 32.79
CA THR A 135 -10.60 -9.01 34.00
C THR A 135 -11.16 -7.84 34.81
N ASP A 136 -10.83 -6.60 34.44
CA ASP A 136 -11.32 -5.38 35.06
C ASP A 136 -12.58 -4.86 34.36
N VAL A 137 -13.71 -4.96 35.07
CA VAL A 137 -15.00 -4.32 34.77
C VAL A 137 -15.27 -3.16 35.69
#